data_AF-A0A356R238-F1
#
_entry.id   AF-A0A356R238-F1
#
_cell.length_a   1.000
_cell.length_b   1.000
_cell.length_c   1.000
_cell.angle_alpha   90.00
_cell.angle_beta   90.00
_cell.angle_gamma   90.00
#
_symmetry.space_group_name_H-M   'P 1'
#
loop_
_entity.id
_entity.type
_entity.pdbx_description
1 polymer ?
#
loop_
_entity_poly.entity_id
_entity_poly.type
_entity_poly.pdbx_seq_one_letter_code
_entity_poly.pdbx_strand_id
1 'polypeptide(L)'
;MKHSLEHQITQAGQRPWLCRLMIAGLFSSALLFGAGAAWADGDGHGYGHDPKSQVEKLTKKLSLTQEQQEKILPIIEEKHQKMEALHQQMKGMRQEAMAKIEAELTPEQQAKWKEMQEERQEKMKEYKEKHGKDGDKKGKHGKGEKHD
;
A
#
# COMPACT_ATOMS: atom_id res chain seq x y z
N MET A 1 -36.11 15.85 39.66
CA MET A 1 -34.69 16.17 39.92
C MET A 1 -33.87 15.22 39.06
N LYS A 2 -33.30 15.54 37.89
CA LYS A 2 -32.86 16.79 37.26
C LYS A 2 -33.22 16.74 35.77
N HIS A 3 -34.01 17.70 35.29
CA HIS A 3 -34.04 18.11 33.89
C HIS A 3 -32.82 19.04 33.68
N SER A 4 -31.91 18.68 32.77
CA SER A 4 -30.87 19.50 32.12
C SER A 4 -29.93 18.46 31.48
N LEU A 5 -29.91 18.23 30.18
CA LEU A 5 -29.55 19.18 29.14
C LEU A 5 -30.18 18.72 27.83
N GLU A 6 -31.10 19.53 27.33
CA GLU A 6 -31.48 19.50 25.92
C GLU A 6 -30.37 20.07 25.05
N HIS A 7 -30.33 19.59 23.80
CA HIS A 7 -30.13 20.38 22.59
C HIS A 7 -29.21 21.60 22.67
N GLN A 8 -27.93 21.36 22.40
CA GLN A 8 -27.04 22.20 21.60
C GLN A 8 -26.04 21.20 20.99
N ILE A 9 -25.91 20.91 19.69
CA ILE A 9 -25.72 21.82 18.56
C ILE A 9 -26.15 21.06 17.30
N THR A 10 -27.29 21.42 16.71
CA THR A 10 -27.49 21.32 15.26
C THR A 10 -27.08 22.66 14.64
N GLN A 11 -26.44 22.58 13.47
CA GLN A 11 -26.09 23.66 12.54
C GLN A 11 -24.90 24.57 12.89
N ALA A 12 -23.77 24.33 12.21
CA ALA A 12 -23.11 25.34 11.38
C ALA A 12 -22.02 24.65 10.53
N GLY A 13 -22.14 24.66 9.18
CA GLY A 13 -20.98 24.42 8.32
C GLY A 13 -21.10 23.48 7.12
N GLN A 14 -22.27 23.27 6.51
CA GLN A 14 -22.28 23.14 5.06
C GLN A 14 -21.77 24.47 4.49
N ARG A 15 -20.50 24.55 4.08
CA ARG A 15 -20.03 25.58 3.15
C ARG A 15 -19.06 24.97 2.12
N PRO A 16 -19.55 24.67 0.91
CA PRO A 16 -18.69 24.43 -0.24
C PRO A 16 -17.93 25.73 -0.53
N TRP A 17 -16.60 25.67 -0.54
CA TRP A 17 -15.80 26.71 -1.19
C TRP A 17 -16.02 26.61 -2.70
N LEU A 18 -17.09 27.25 -3.13
CA LEU A 18 -17.22 27.82 -4.45
C LEU A 18 -16.01 28.71 -4.73
N CYS A 19 -15.12 28.24 -5.59
CA CYS A 19 -14.45 29.10 -6.57
C CYS A 19 -14.57 28.44 -7.94
N ARG A 20 -15.81 28.41 -8.45
CA ARG A 20 -16.03 28.57 -9.90
C ARG A 20 -15.71 30.02 -10.24
N LEU A 21 -14.47 30.30 -10.59
CA LEU A 21 -14.09 31.33 -11.57
C LEU A 21 -13.00 30.68 -12.44
N MET A 22 -13.38 30.25 -13.65
CA MET A 22 -12.92 30.82 -14.92
C MET A 22 -11.40 30.63 -15.10
N ILE A 23 -10.90 29.91 -16.10
CA ILE A 23 -10.89 30.33 -17.51
C ILE A 23 -10.62 29.10 -18.39
N ALA A 24 -11.35 29.01 -19.49
CA ALA A 24 -11.00 28.17 -20.62
C ALA A 24 -9.61 28.58 -21.16
N GLY A 25 -8.64 27.68 -21.05
CA GLY A 25 -7.35 27.79 -21.70
C GLY A 25 -7.11 26.57 -22.56
N LEU A 26 -7.78 26.53 -23.73
CA LEU A 26 -7.23 25.80 -24.87
C LEU A 26 -5.90 26.48 -25.24
N PHE A 27 -4.81 25.98 -24.68
CA PHE A 27 -3.49 26.20 -25.22
C PHE A 27 -2.94 24.86 -25.67
N SER A 28 -3.26 24.55 -26.93
CA SER A 28 -2.41 23.71 -27.76
C SER A 28 -0.98 24.26 -27.69
N SER A 29 -0.08 23.50 -27.08
CA SER A 29 1.34 23.59 -27.42
C SER A 29 1.98 22.26 -27.10
N ALA A 30 2.16 21.48 -28.17
CA ALA A 30 3.12 20.41 -28.21
C ALA A 30 4.52 21.02 -28.05
N LEU A 31 5.11 20.87 -26.87
CA LEU A 31 6.56 20.80 -26.75
C LEU A 31 6.91 19.58 -25.90
N LEU A 32 7.27 18.52 -26.61
CA LEU A 32 8.12 17.46 -26.10
C LEU A 32 9.43 18.10 -25.63
N PHE A 33 9.58 18.29 -24.32
CA PHE A 33 10.89 18.46 -23.72
C PHE A 33 11.09 17.40 -22.65
N GLY A 34 11.91 16.41 -23.00
CA GLY A 34 12.34 15.36 -22.11
C GLY A 34 13.27 15.94 -21.04
N ALA A 35 12.84 15.82 -19.78
CA ALA A 35 13.70 15.82 -18.62
C ALA A 35 13.50 14.47 -17.91
N GLY A 36 13.91 13.39 -18.60
CA GLY A 36 13.96 12.06 -18.02
C GLY A 36 15.34 11.82 -17.43
N ALA A 37 15.49 12.00 -16.12
CA ALA A 37 16.42 11.30 -15.21
C ALA A 37 16.83 12.22 -14.05
N ALA A 38 16.11 12.15 -12.93
CA ALA A 38 16.61 12.67 -11.65
C ALA A 38 15.99 11.95 -10.44
N TRP A 39 15.68 10.65 -10.54
CA TRP A 39 15.43 9.79 -9.37
C TRP A 39 16.02 8.42 -9.67
N ALA A 40 17.30 8.25 -9.39
CA ALA A 40 17.94 6.94 -9.45
C ALA A 40 18.94 6.84 -8.30
N ASP A 41 18.40 6.80 -7.08
CA ASP A 41 19.10 6.31 -5.90
C ASP A 41 18.09 5.46 -5.11
N GLY A 42 18.38 4.16 -4.95
CA GLY A 42 17.51 3.26 -4.19
C GLY A 42 17.76 1.78 -4.43
N ASP A 43 18.95 1.32 -4.08
CA ASP A 43 19.32 -0.07 -3.85
C ASP A 43 18.37 -0.75 -2.85
N GLY A 44 18.03 -2.03 -3.03
CA GLY A 44 17.55 -2.88 -1.94
C GLY A 44 16.16 -3.51 -2.11
N HIS A 45 16.17 -4.81 -2.41
CA HIS A 45 15.02 -5.72 -2.38
C HIS A 45 14.28 -5.74 -1.03
N GLY A 46 13.14 -5.04 -0.96
CA GLY A 46 12.15 -5.18 0.10
C GLY A 46 10.76 -5.24 -0.52
N TYR A 47 9.98 -6.27 -0.19
CA TYR A 47 8.57 -6.43 -0.59
C TYR A 47 7.64 -5.43 0.15
N GLY A 48 8.05 -4.16 0.22
CA GLY A 48 7.19 -3.02 0.51
C GLY A 48 7.00 -2.27 -0.79
N HIS A 49 5.75 -2.02 -1.20
CA HIS A 49 5.50 -1.13 -2.32
C HIS A 49 5.82 0.30 -1.89
N ASP A 50 7.08 0.69 -2.07
CA ASP A 50 7.52 2.07 -1.90
C ASP A 50 6.60 3.02 -2.71
N PRO A 51 6.06 4.08 -2.07
CA PRO A 51 5.18 5.04 -2.72
C PRO A 51 5.75 5.64 -4.01
N LYS A 52 7.06 5.94 -4.07
CA LYS A 52 7.70 6.50 -5.27
C LYS A 52 7.76 5.48 -6.39
N SER A 53 8.16 4.23 -6.10
CA SER A 53 8.13 3.14 -7.08
C SER A 53 6.72 2.92 -7.67
N GLN A 54 5.68 3.14 -6.87
CA GLN A 54 4.31 3.05 -7.36
C GLN A 54 3.95 4.22 -8.29
N VAL A 55 4.34 5.45 -7.95
CA VAL A 55 4.18 6.61 -8.84
C VAL A 55 4.94 6.38 -10.15
N GLU A 56 6.18 5.91 -10.12
CA GLU A 56 6.95 5.60 -11.33
C GLU A 56 6.25 4.61 -12.26
N LYS A 57 5.64 3.56 -11.69
CA LYS A 57 4.87 2.59 -12.48
C LYS A 57 3.64 3.23 -13.11
N LEU A 58 2.96 4.14 -12.41
CA LEU A 58 1.84 4.90 -12.96
C LEU A 58 2.32 5.85 -14.05
N THR A 59 3.44 6.54 -13.84
CA THR A 59 4.08 7.41 -14.83
C THR A 59 4.39 6.65 -16.10
N LYS A 60 5.02 5.47 -16.01
CA LYS A 60 5.34 4.63 -17.19
C LYS A 60 4.10 4.15 -17.94
N LYS A 61 2.98 3.92 -17.24
CA LYS A 61 1.74 3.40 -17.85
C LYS A 61 0.83 4.48 -18.41
N LEU A 62 0.84 5.66 -17.81
CA LEU A 62 -0.12 6.74 -18.07
C LEU A 62 0.56 8.01 -18.60
N SER A 63 1.89 8.00 -18.75
CA SER A 63 2.69 9.14 -19.17
C SER A 63 2.44 10.39 -18.32
N LEU A 64 2.48 10.22 -16.99
CA LEU A 64 2.18 11.30 -16.05
C LEU A 64 3.19 12.44 -16.15
N THR A 65 2.69 13.66 -16.20
CA THR A 65 3.50 14.89 -16.10
C THR A 65 4.09 15.05 -14.69
N GLN A 66 5.09 15.92 -14.55
CA GLN A 66 5.72 16.22 -13.26
C GLN A 66 4.70 16.71 -12.22
N GLU A 67 3.83 17.65 -12.62
CA GLU A 67 2.79 18.18 -11.74
C GLU A 67 1.78 17.10 -11.29
N GLN A 68 1.48 16.14 -12.16
CA GLN A 68 0.60 15.02 -11.80
C GLN A 68 1.29 14.08 -10.80
N GLN A 69 2.57 13.81 -10.99
CA GLN A 69 3.36 12.98 -10.07
C GLN A 69 3.43 13.61 -8.68
N GLU A 70 3.68 14.92 -8.60
CA GLU A 70 3.72 15.69 -7.35
C GLU A 70 2.38 15.68 -6.60
N LYS A 71 1.26 15.66 -7.33
CA LYS A 71 -0.09 15.56 -6.73
C LYS A 71 -0.45 14.14 -6.31
N ILE A 72 0.04 13.12 -7.03
CA ILE A 72 -0.30 11.71 -6.79
C ILE A 72 0.55 11.10 -5.67
N LEU A 73 1.82 11.48 -5.57
CA LEU A 73 2.74 10.98 -4.54
C LEU A 73 2.16 11.07 -3.12
N PRO A 74 1.68 12.22 -2.62
CA PRO A 74 1.13 12.31 -1.26
C PRO A 74 -0.12 11.45 -1.07
N ILE A 75 -0.94 11.21 -2.10
CA ILE A 75 -2.12 10.32 -2.02
C ILE A 75 -1.68 8.87 -1.80
N ILE A 76 -0.63 8.44 -2.51
CA ILE A 76 -0.10 7.08 -2.38
C ILE A 76 0.61 6.91 -1.04
N GLU A 77 1.34 7.93 -0.59
CA GLU A 77 2.00 7.97 0.72
C GLU A 77 0.99 7.82 1.86
N GLU A 78 -0.07 8.63 1.85
CA GLU A 78 -1.14 8.56 2.86
C GLU A 78 -1.80 7.17 2.88
N LYS A 79 -2.08 6.61 1.69
CA LYS A 79 -2.61 5.25 1.58
C LYS A 79 -1.63 4.22 2.15
N HIS A 80 -0.33 4.35 1.86
CA HIS A 80 0.70 3.44 2.36
C HIS A 80 0.73 3.44 3.88
N GLN A 81 0.77 4.63 4.49
CA GLN A 81 0.75 4.80 5.94
C GLN A 81 -0.51 4.20 6.59
N LYS A 82 -1.69 4.42 6.00
CA LYS A 82 -2.94 3.81 6.47
C LYS A 82 -2.91 2.29 6.41
N MET A 83 -2.39 1.74 5.33
CA MET A 83 -2.27 0.29 5.16
C MET A 83 -1.26 -0.32 6.14
N GLU A 84 -0.15 0.36 6.40
CA GLU A 84 0.84 -0.07 7.39
C GLU A 84 0.24 -0.05 8.81
N ALA A 85 -0.48 1.01 9.18
CA ALA A 85 -1.16 1.09 10.46
C ALA A 85 -2.19 -0.04 10.62
N LEU A 86 -3.01 -0.29 9.59
CA LEU A 86 -3.98 -1.39 9.60
C LEU A 86 -3.28 -2.75 9.70
N HIS A 87 -2.15 -2.94 9.01
CA HIS A 87 -1.37 -4.18 9.10
C HIS A 87 -0.90 -4.44 10.54
N GLN A 88 -0.37 -3.42 11.22
CA GLN A 88 0.07 -3.56 12.61
C GLN A 88 -1.11 -3.87 13.56
N GLN A 89 -2.24 -3.19 13.38
CA GLN A 89 -3.45 -3.46 14.17
C GLN A 89 -3.94 -4.90 13.98
N MET A 90 -4.04 -5.36 12.72
CA MET A 90 -4.46 -6.72 12.41
C MET A 90 -3.48 -7.77 12.94
N LYS A 91 -2.18 -7.47 12.92
CA LYS A 91 -1.16 -8.34 13.51
C LYS A 91 -1.36 -8.47 15.02
N GLY A 92 -1.56 -7.36 15.73
CA GLY A 92 -1.84 -7.36 17.16
C GLY A 92 -3.11 -8.14 17.51
N MET A 93 -4.22 -7.86 16.83
CA MET A 93 -5.49 -8.59 17.03
C MET A 93 -5.33 -10.09 16.81
N ARG A 94 -4.58 -10.51 15.79
CA ARG A 94 -4.30 -11.91 15.54
C ARG A 94 -3.51 -12.53 16.69
N GLN A 95 -2.45 -11.88 17.16
CA GLN A 95 -1.64 -12.38 18.27
C GLN A 95 -2.47 -12.52 19.55
N GLU A 96 -3.28 -11.52 19.87
CA GLU A 96 -4.17 -11.56 21.03
C GLU A 96 -5.19 -12.71 20.93
N ALA A 97 -5.84 -12.86 19.77
CA ALA A 97 -6.78 -13.96 19.54
C ALA A 97 -6.11 -15.33 19.67
N MET A 98 -4.92 -15.50 19.11
CA MET A 98 -4.16 -16.76 19.23
C MET A 98 -3.78 -17.06 20.69
N ALA A 99 -3.38 -16.04 21.47
CA ALA A 99 -3.05 -16.23 22.88
C ALA A 99 -4.27 -16.67 23.71
N LYS A 100 -5.45 -16.07 23.45
CA LYS A 100 -6.71 -16.49 24.08
C LYS A 100 -7.08 -17.93 23.71
N ILE A 101 -6.91 -18.31 22.45
CA ILE A 101 -7.14 -19.70 22.01
C ILE A 101 -6.20 -20.65 22.74
N GLU A 102 -4.90 -20.34 22.79
CA GLU A 102 -3.90 -21.20 23.44
C GLU A 102 -4.16 -21.42 24.94
N ALA A 103 -4.74 -20.41 25.62
CA ALA A 103 -5.12 -20.51 27.03
C ALA A 103 -6.26 -21.50 27.31
N GLU A 104 -7.14 -21.75 26.33
CA GLU A 104 -8.27 -22.68 26.44
C GLU A 104 -7.90 -24.12 26.05
N LEU A 105 -6.67 -24.35 25.54
CA LEU A 105 -6.23 -25.67 25.10
C LEU A 105 -5.72 -26.52 26.26
N THR A 106 -5.95 -27.83 26.17
CA THR A 106 -5.31 -28.79 27.09
C THR A 106 -3.79 -28.89 26.79
N PRO A 107 -2.97 -29.40 27.73
CA PRO A 107 -1.53 -29.56 27.50
C PRO A 107 -1.18 -30.36 26.25
N GLU A 108 -1.93 -31.43 25.96
CA GLU A 108 -1.74 -32.25 24.76
C GLU A 108 -2.09 -31.48 23.47
N GLN A 109 -3.16 -30.66 23.51
CA GLN A 109 -3.55 -29.82 22.37
C GLN A 109 -2.57 -28.67 22.13
N GLN A 110 -2.00 -28.09 23.20
CA GLN A 110 -0.95 -27.06 23.10
C GLN A 110 0.32 -27.60 22.44
N ALA A 111 0.72 -28.84 22.75
CA ALA A 111 1.86 -29.47 22.10
C ALA A 111 1.65 -29.60 20.58
N LYS A 112 0.48 -30.10 20.16
CA LYS A 112 0.10 -30.18 18.74
C LYS A 112 0.00 -28.81 18.08
N TRP A 113 -0.49 -27.80 18.80
CA TRP A 113 -0.56 -26.43 18.31
C TRP A 113 0.82 -25.86 17.99
N LYS A 114 1.80 -26.06 18.89
CA LYS A 114 3.18 -25.62 18.68
C LYS A 114 3.83 -26.29 17.48
N GLU A 115 3.66 -27.61 17.34
CA GLU A 115 4.14 -28.36 16.17
C GLU A 115 3.59 -27.80 14.85
N MET A 116 2.27 -27.51 14.79
CA MET A 116 1.66 -26.88 13.60
C MET A 116 2.22 -25.49 13.30
N GLN A 117 2.61 -24.72 14.32
CA GLN A 117 3.22 -23.39 14.12
C GLN A 117 4.65 -23.51 13.58
N GLU A 118 5.44 -24.46 14.10
CA GLU A 118 6.80 -24.74 13.63
C GLU A 118 6.79 -25.21 12.17
N GLU A 119 5.93 -26.18 11.82
CA GLU A 119 5.78 -26.67 10.45
C GLU A 119 5.41 -25.52 9.49
N ARG A 120 4.51 -24.63 9.92
CA ARG A 120 4.14 -23.44 9.11
C ARG A 120 5.34 -22.52 8.89
N GLN A 121 6.16 -22.29 9.92
CA GLN A 121 7.36 -21.46 9.80
C GLN A 121 8.40 -22.10 8.88
N GLU A 122 8.60 -23.42 8.96
CA GLU A 122 9.50 -24.15 8.08
C GLU A 122 9.04 -24.09 6.63
N LYS A 123 7.77 -24.37 6.34
CA LYS A 123 7.21 -24.23 4.99
C LYS A 123 7.37 -22.81 4.45
N MET A 124 7.21 -21.80 5.31
CA MET A 124 7.43 -20.40 4.92
C MET A 124 8.90 -20.12 4.59
N LYS A 125 9.84 -20.64 5.39
CA LYS A 125 11.29 -20.54 5.12
C LYS A 125 11.65 -21.25 3.81
N GLU A 126 11.20 -22.49 3.64
CA GLU A 126 11.42 -23.30 2.44
C GLU A 126 10.88 -22.59 1.19
N TYR A 127 9.64 -22.06 1.26
CA TYR A 127 9.07 -21.27 0.17
C TYR A 127 9.94 -20.05 -0.16
N LYS A 128 10.41 -19.33 0.86
CA LYS A 128 11.30 -18.17 0.68
C LYS A 128 12.65 -18.57 0.10
N GLU A 129 13.20 -19.72 0.45
CA GLU A 129 14.46 -20.24 -0.11
C GLU A 129 14.30 -20.64 -1.58
N LYS A 130 13.22 -21.36 -1.90
CA LYS A 130 12.91 -21.80 -3.27
C LYS A 130 12.57 -20.65 -4.21
N HIS A 131 11.77 -19.69 -3.77
CA HIS A 131 11.27 -18.61 -4.62
C HIS A 131 11.95 -17.25 -4.41
N GLY A 132 12.76 -17.09 -3.36
CA GLY A 132 13.51 -15.86 -3.09
C GLY A 132 14.73 -15.65 -3.99
N LYS A 133 15.26 -16.70 -4.63
CA LYS A 133 16.40 -16.60 -5.57
C LYS A 133 16.01 -16.36 -7.03
N ASP A 134 14.77 -16.68 -7.45
CA ASP A 134 14.33 -16.57 -8.86
C ASP A 134 13.58 -15.26 -9.20
N GLY A 135 13.29 -14.42 -8.20
CA GLY A 135 12.68 -13.10 -8.40
C GLY A 135 13.54 -12.15 -9.24
N ASP A 136 14.86 -12.38 -9.33
CA ASP A 136 15.80 -11.58 -10.11
C ASP A 136 15.84 -11.96 -11.61
N LYS A 137 15.46 -13.21 -11.97
CA LYS A 137 15.56 -13.70 -13.36
C LYS A 137 14.25 -13.72 -14.15
N LYS A 138 13.08 -13.70 -13.50
CA LYS A 138 11.78 -13.85 -14.17
C LYS A 138 11.13 -12.56 -14.67
N GLY A 139 11.87 -11.44 -14.71
CA GLY A 139 11.47 -10.20 -15.38
C GLY A 139 11.84 -10.13 -16.88
N LYS A 140 12.58 -11.10 -17.42
CA LYS A 140 13.12 -11.06 -18.80
C LYS A 140 12.40 -11.92 -19.85
N HIS A 141 11.38 -12.72 -19.52
CA HIS A 141 10.64 -13.54 -20.51
C HIS A 141 9.19 -13.08 -20.70
N GLY A 142 9.02 -11.87 -21.25
CA GLY A 142 7.69 -11.35 -21.58
C GLY A 142 7.68 -10.38 -22.77
N LYS A 143 8.69 -10.45 -23.65
CA LYS A 143 8.71 -9.62 -24.85
C LYS A 143 9.47 -10.32 -25.97
N GLY A 144 8.75 -11.03 -26.82
CA GLY A 144 9.28 -11.54 -28.08
C GLY A 144 8.85 -12.97 -28.36
N GLU A 145 7.61 -13.14 -28.82
CA GLU A 145 7.25 -14.18 -29.78
C GLU A 145 5.81 -13.86 -30.24
N LYS A 146 5.73 -12.93 -31.19
CA LYS A 146 4.63 -12.94 -32.16
C LYS A 146 5.03 -14.02 -33.15
N HIS A 147 4.28 -15.12 -33.19
CA HIS A 147 4.28 -15.98 -34.36
C HIS A 147 3.44 -15.29 -35.45
N ASP A 148 4.04 -15.20 -36.63
CA ASP A 148 3.42 -14.73 -37.88
C ASP A 148 2.19 -15.57 -38.27
#